data_AF-A0AAD8MM82-F1
#
_entry.id   AF-A0AAD8MM82-F1
#
_cell.length_a   1.000
_cell.length_b   1.000
_cell.length_c   1.000
_cell.angle_alpha   90.00
_cell.angle_beta   90.00
_cell.angle_gamma   90.00
#
_symmetry.space_group_name_H-M   'P 1'
#
loop_
_entity.id
_entity.type
_entity.pdbx_description
1 polymer ?
#
loop_
_entity_poly.entity_id
_entity_poly.type
_entity_poly.pdbx_seq_one_letter_code
_entity_poly.pdbx_strand_id
1 'polypeptide(L)'
;MATICYGYFDSAMDKVLVMNCLLVSTGDEIEYRCVNAKLNRCVNATTCLPRPPKVARVQRGASANVFVDNAAYRKFLYTKFNTTPVDMESAAVALICLQQNTPFIAFRALSDLAGGGSSVSNEVDLFSSLAAQNSVDVLIQFVTLVI
;
A
#
# COMPACT_ATOMS: atom_id res chain seq x y z
N MET A 1 -2.87 19.18 -12.08
CA MET A 1 -1.93 19.80 -11.12
C MET A 1 -1.95 18.91 -9.88
N ALA A 2 -0.88 18.15 -9.63
CA ALA A 2 -0.87 17.15 -8.56
C ALA A 2 -0.58 17.81 -7.22
N THR A 3 -1.58 17.86 -6.34
CA THR A 3 -1.42 18.27 -4.94
C THR A 3 -0.59 17.23 -4.18
N ILE A 4 0.49 17.69 -3.55
CA ILE A 4 1.42 16.91 -2.75
C ILE A 4 0.89 16.90 -1.31
N CYS A 5 0.37 15.76 -0.84
CA CYS A 5 0.01 15.57 0.58
C CYS A 5 1.14 14.81 1.28
N TYR A 6 1.69 15.37 2.36
CA TYR A 6 2.77 14.78 3.17
C TYR A 6 2.26 13.56 3.95
N GLY A 7 2.91 12.42 3.79
CA GLY A 7 2.63 11.19 4.55
C GLY A 7 3.93 10.53 4.96
N TYR A 8 4.28 10.65 6.24
CA TYR A 8 5.44 10.02 6.86
C TYR A 8 5.01 8.69 7.49
N PHE A 9 5.63 7.59 7.09
CA PHE A 9 5.42 6.28 7.72
C PHE A 9 6.44 6.13 8.84
N ASP A 10 6.05 6.59 10.04
CA ASP A 10 6.89 6.46 11.23
C ASP A 10 6.90 5.02 11.76
N SER A 11 8.01 4.72 12.41
CA SER A 11 8.42 3.49 13.09
C SER A 11 7.33 2.54 13.58
N ALA A 12 7.59 1.25 13.34
CA ALA A 12 7.08 0.07 14.06
C ALA A 12 5.55 -0.16 14.02
N MET A 13 5.17 -1.34 13.51
CA MET A 13 3.87 -1.99 13.76
C MET A 13 2.63 -1.30 13.18
N ASP A 14 2.74 -0.41 12.22
CA ASP A 14 1.58 0.15 11.50
C ASP A 14 1.42 -0.62 10.19
N LYS A 15 0.74 -1.77 10.24
CA LYS A 15 0.27 -2.45 9.03
C LYS A 15 -0.87 -1.64 8.43
N VAL A 16 -0.47 -0.60 7.72
CA VAL A 16 -1.34 0.33 7.02
C VAL A 16 -1.62 -0.27 5.64
N LEU A 17 -2.88 -0.22 5.21
CA LEU A 17 -3.22 -0.42 3.81
C LEU A 17 -2.68 0.79 3.05
N VAL A 18 -1.69 0.57 2.20
CA VAL A 18 -1.00 1.62 1.45
C VAL A 18 -1.70 1.83 0.11
N MET A 19 -2.56 2.83 0.05
CA MET A 19 -3.10 3.29 -1.22
C MET A 19 -2.00 4.03 -1.97
N ASN A 20 -1.30 3.33 -2.86
CA ASN A 20 -0.34 3.97 -3.75
C ASN A 20 -1.11 4.63 -4.90
N CYS A 21 -1.63 5.82 -4.64
CA CYS A 21 -2.30 6.61 -5.67
C CYS A 21 -1.24 7.24 -6.58
N LEU A 22 -0.70 6.44 -7.49
CA LEU A 22 0.07 6.95 -8.62
C LEU A 22 -0.88 7.04 -9.81
N LEU A 23 -1.31 8.27 -10.13
CA LEU A 23 -1.90 8.71 -11.42
C LEU A 23 -3.42 8.67 -11.64
N VAL A 24 -4.24 8.99 -10.63
CA VAL A 24 -5.56 9.63 -10.89
C VAL A 24 -5.76 10.77 -9.90
N SER A 25 -6.02 11.98 -10.41
CA SER A 25 -6.62 13.05 -9.61
C SER A 25 -8.07 12.64 -9.35
N THR A 26 -8.30 11.82 -8.35
CA THR A 26 -9.65 11.53 -7.87
C THR A 26 -10.19 12.78 -7.21
N GLY A 27 -11.47 13.12 -7.41
CA GLY A 27 -12.07 14.24 -6.68
C GLY A 27 -11.93 14.04 -5.16
N ASP A 28 -11.85 15.14 -4.40
CA ASP A 28 -11.63 15.13 -2.94
C ASP A 28 -12.61 14.21 -2.20
N GLU A 29 -13.84 14.08 -2.70
CA GLU A 29 -14.87 13.21 -2.13
C GLU A 29 -14.56 11.72 -2.27
N ILE A 30 -14.02 11.29 -3.42
CA ILE A 30 -13.66 9.89 -3.66
C ILE A 30 -12.49 9.51 -2.77
N GLU A 31 -11.47 10.38 -2.69
CA GLU A 31 -10.33 10.19 -1.80
C GLU A 31 -10.80 10.08 -0.34
N TYR A 32 -11.68 11.00 0.11
CA TYR A 32 -12.24 10.97 1.46
C TYR A 32 -12.97 9.65 1.76
N ARG A 33 -13.79 9.14 0.83
CA ARG A 33 -14.53 7.89 1.02
C ARG A 33 -13.59 6.68 1.07
N CYS A 34 -12.57 6.62 0.22
CA CYS A 34 -11.58 5.54 0.24
C CYS A 34 -10.70 5.57 1.50
N VAL A 35 -10.23 6.75 1.92
CA VAL A 35 -9.37 6.89 3.12
C VAL A 35 -10.10 6.47 4.40
N ASN A 36 -11.42 6.68 4.45
CA ASN A 36 -12.28 6.29 5.56
C ASN A 36 -12.91 4.89 5.39
N ALA A 37 -12.46 4.08 4.43
CA ALA A 37 -12.93 2.72 4.25
C ALA A 37 -12.69 1.89 5.52
N LYS A 38 -13.70 1.11 5.92
CA LYS A 38 -13.57 0.18 7.04
C LYS A 38 -12.84 -1.07 6.57
N LEU A 39 -11.71 -1.36 7.19
CA LEU A 39 -10.86 -2.48 6.83
C LEU A 39 -10.96 -3.64 7.83
N ASN A 40 -10.77 -4.85 7.32
CA ASN A 40 -10.65 -6.05 8.14
C ASN A 40 -9.33 -6.03 8.90
N ARG A 41 -9.40 -6.35 10.20
CA ARG A 41 -8.24 -6.37 11.10
C ARG A 41 -7.67 -7.77 11.32
N CYS A 42 -8.46 -8.80 11.05
CA CYS A 42 -8.19 -10.16 11.46
C CYS A 42 -8.23 -11.11 10.26
N VAL A 43 -7.29 -12.03 10.23
CA VAL A 43 -7.28 -13.16 9.29
C VAL A 43 -8.28 -14.22 9.73
N ASN A 44 -8.34 -14.47 11.05
CA ASN A 44 -9.23 -15.42 11.71
C ASN A 44 -9.48 -14.99 13.17
N ALA A 45 -10.18 -15.81 13.96
CA ALA A 45 -10.55 -15.47 15.34
C ALA A 45 -9.37 -15.25 16.30
N THR A 46 -8.20 -15.82 16.02
CA THR A 46 -7.02 -15.75 16.90
C THR A 46 -5.92 -14.84 16.36
N THR A 47 -5.92 -14.57 15.06
CA THR A 47 -4.83 -13.86 14.37
C THR A 47 -5.32 -12.52 13.83
N CYS A 48 -4.95 -11.45 14.55
CA CYS A 48 -5.34 -10.07 14.23
C CYS A 48 -4.16 -9.11 14.31
N LEU A 49 -4.25 -8.01 13.56
CA LEU A 49 -3.33 -6.88 13.69
C LEU A 49 -3.45 -6.25 15.08
N PRO A 50 -2.37 -5.74 15.70
CA PRO A 50 -2.46 -5.09 17.01
C PRO A 50 -3.26 -3.78 16.96
N ARG A 51 -3.28 -3.10 15.81
CA ARG A 51 -4.03 -1.86 15.58
C ARG A 51 -4.97 -2.02 14.37
N PRO A 52 -6.09 -1.28 14.31
CA PRO A 52 -6.92 -1.24 13.12
C PRO A 52 -6.11 -0.74 11.91
N PRO A 53 -6.15 -1.44 10.77
CA PRO A 53 -5.52 -0.96 9.56
C PRO A 53 -6.23 0.29 9.05
N LYS A 54 -5.49 1.15 8.34
CA LYS A 54 -5.99 2.40 7.77
C LYS A 54 -5.60 2.45 6.29
N VAL A 55 -6.40 3.15 5.51
CA VAL A 55 -6.05 3.52 4.14
C VAL A 55 -5.26 4.82 4.18
N ALA A 56 -4.10 4.86 3.52
CA ALA A 56 -3.32 6.08 3.39
C ALA A 56 -2.89 6.28 1.94
N ARG A 57 -3.02 7.50 1.44
CA ARG A 57 -2.41 7.89 0.16
C ARG A 57 -0.90 7.99 0.35
N VAL A 58 -0.17 7.29 -0.52
CA VAL A 58 1.28 7.38 -0.58
C VAL A 58 1.74 8.30 -1.70
N GLN A 59 2.80 9.07 -1.41
CA GLN A 59 3.43 9.95 -2.39
C GLN A 59 4.24 9.18 -3.44
N ARG A 60 5.00 8.17 -3.00
CA ARG A 60 5.93 7.39 -3.83
C ARG A 60 5.95 5.93 -3.39
N GLY A 61 5.71 5.03 -4.33
CA GLY A 61 6.01 3.61 -4.23
C GLY A 61 7.10 3.20 -5.20
N ALA A 62 7.75 2.06 -4.96
CA ALA A 62 8.67 1.44 -5.90
C ALA A 62 8.29 -0.01 -6.16
N SER A 63 8.75 -0.55 -7.30
CA SER A 63 8.74 -1.99 -7.52
C SER A 63 10.17 -2.51 -7.65
N ALA A 64 10.41 -3.72 -7.17
CA ALA A 64 11.66 -4.44 -7.33
C ALA A 64 11.38 -5.87 -7.80
N ASN A 65 12.25 -6.45 -8.62
CA ASN A 65 12.13 -7.85 -9.05
C ASN A 65 12.56 -8.86 -7.96
N VAL A 66 12.60 -8.44 -6.71
CA VAL A 66 13.01 -9.24 -5.54
C VAL A 66 12.03 -8.97 -4.41
N PHE A 67 11.73 -10.01 -3.64
CA PHE A 67 11.02 -9.86 -2.37
C PHE A 67 11.94 -9.17 -1.37
N VAL A 68 11.57 -7.98 -0.90
CA VAL A 68 12.41 -7.20 0.01
C VAL A 68 12.13 -7.62 1.45
N ASP A 69 13.07 -8.34 2.08
CA ASP A 69 13.04 -8.66 3.50
C ASP A 69 14.35 -8.25 4.18
N ASN A 70 14.68 -6.97 4.11
CA ASN A 70 15.96 -6.45 4.62
C ASN A 70 15.81 -5.02 5.12
N ALA A 71 15.92 -4.82 6.43
CA ALA A 71 15.75 -3.52 7.08
C ALA A 71 16.70 -2.43 6.53
N ALA A 72 17.95 -2.80 6.24
CA ALA A 72 18.94 -1.87 5.70
C ALA A 72 18.60 -1.46 4.26
N TYR A 73 18.17 -2.41 3.43
CA TYR A 73 17.75 -2.13 2.07
C TYR A 73 16.45 -1.32 2.02
N ARG A 74 15.46 -1.63 2.87
CA ARG A 74 14.27 -0.80 3.06
C ARG A 74 14.62 0.64 3.45
N LYS A 75 15.54 0.83 4.40
CA LYS A 75 16.02 2.15 4.80
C LYS A 75 16.75 2.86 3.65
N PHE A 76 17.52 2.13 2.85
CA PHE A 76 18.12 2.67 1.64
C PHE A 76 17.06 3.16 0.64
N LEU A 77 16.02 2.36 0.35
CA LEU A 77 14.94 2.77 -0.55
C LEU A 77 14.22 4.04 -0.08
N TYR A 78 13.94 4.13 1.22
CA TYR A 78 13.35 5.33 1.80
C TYR A 78 14.28 6.54 1.70
N THR A 79 15.55 6.41 2.13
CA THR A 79 16.49 7.55 2.15
C THR A 79 16.89 8.04 0.76
N LYS A 80 16.89 7.16 -0.26
CA LYS A 80 17.26 7.52 -1.63
C LYS A 80 16.09 7.97 -2.50
N PHE A 81 14.92 7.37 -2.33
CA PHE A 81 13.79 7.59 -3.23
C PHE A 81 12.56 8.16 -2.53
N ASN A 82 12.60 8.32 -1.20
CA ASN A 82 11.44 8.70 -0.37
C ASN A 82 10.24 7.76 -0.62
N THR A 83 10.53 6.49 -0.85
CA THR A 83 9.54 5.44 -1.12
C THR A 83 9.13 4.77 0.19
N THR A 84 7.83 4.58 0.39
CA THR A 84 7.29 3.93 1.61
C THR A 84 6.80 2.49 1.39
N PRO A 85 6.06 2.15 0.31
CA PRO A 85 5.82 0.77 -0.09
C PRO A 85 6.79 0.31 -1.17
N VAL A 86 7.13 -0.98 -1.11
CA VAL A 86 7.78 -1.70 -2.21
C VAL A 86 6.95 -2.92 -2.55
N ASP A 87 6.69 -3.11 -3.84
CA ASP A 87 6.05 -4.32 -4.38
C ASP A 87 6.89 -4.85 -5.55
N MET A 88 6.34 -5.74 -6.39
CA MET A 88 7.09 -6.35 -7.48
C MET A 88 6.58 -5.98 -8.89
N GLU A 89 5.42 -5.32 -9.01
CA GLU A 89 4.76 -5.12 -10.32
C GLU A 89 4.24 -3.71 -10.59
N SER A 90 3.81 -2.94 -9.58
CA SER A 90 3.01 -1.72 -9.79
C SER A 90 3.71 -0.67 -10.65
N ALA A 91 5.02 -0.47 -10.50
CA ALA A 91 5.80 0.46 -11.33
C ALA A 91 5.92 -0.02 -12.79
N ALA A 92 6.02 -1.33 -13.03
CA ALA A 92 6.05 -1.89 -14.38
C ALA A 92 4.69 -1.72 -15.07
N VAL A 93 3.59 -1.99 -14.36
CA VAL A 93 2.23 -1.75 -14.89
C VAL A 93 2.01 -0.25 -15.15
N ALA A 94 2.41 0.61 -14.20
CA ALA A 94 2.33 2.07 -14.36
C ALA A 94 3.09 2.57 -15.59
N LEU A 95 4.28 2.00 -15.87
CA LEU A 95 5.06 2.36 -17.06
C LEU A 95 4.31 2.03 -18.35
N ILE A 96 3.68 0.86 -18.44
CA ILE A 96 2.89 0.48 -19.62
C ILE A 96 1.66 1.37 -19.75
N CYS A 97 0.91 1.61 -18.67
CA CYS A 97 -0.23 2.52 -18.67
C CYS A 97 0.17 3.92 -19.13
N LEU A 98 1.30 4.45 -18.67
CA LEU A 98 1.85 5.73 -19.11
C LEU A 98 2.13 5.72 -20.63
N GLN A 99 2.77 4.68 -21.15
CA GLN A 99 3.07 4.56 -22.58
C GLN A 99 1.79 4.46 -23.44
N GLN A 100 0.71 3.91 -22.90
CA GLN A 100 -0.57 3.76 -23.57
C GLN A 100 -1.55 4.92 -23.32
N ASN A 101 -1.14 5.98 -22.61
CA ASN A 101 -2.01 7.08 -22.16
C ASN A 101 -3.25 6.59 -21.38
N THR A 102 -3.09 5.52 -20.62
CA THR A 102 -4.16 4.94 -19.79
C THR A 102 -4.02 5.42 -18.35
N PRO A 103 -5.07 6.01 -17.74
CA PRO A 103 -5.07 6.33 -16.32
C PRO A 103 -4.80 5.08 -15.47
N PHE A 104 -4.02 5.22 -14.41
CA PHE A 104 -3.59 4.12 -13.55
C PHE A 104 -3.73 4.49 -12.08
N ILE A 105 -4.07 3.51 -11.25
CA ILE A 105 -4.06 3.61 -9.80
C ILE A 105 -3.75 2.23 -9.22
N ALA A 106 -2.92 2.18 -8.17
CA ALA A 106 -2.58 0.94 -7.49
C ALA A 106 -3.14 0.92 -6.07
N PHE A 107 -3.96 -0.08 -5.78
CA PHE A 107 -4.36 -0.41 -4.41
C PHE A 107 -3.45 -1.53 -3.93
N ARG A 108 -2.70 -1.29 -2.85
CA ARG A 108 -1.76 -2.27 -2.28
C ARG A 108 -1.90 -2.33 -0.77
N ALA A 109 -1.95 -3.53 -0.23
CA ALA A 109 -1.94 -3.76 1.20
C ALA A 109 -0.61 -4.34 1.66
N LEU A 110 -0.10 -3.84 2.78
CA LEU A 110 1.14 -4.35 3.36
C LEU A 110 0.86 -5.69 4.06
N SER A 111 1.41 -6.77 3.51
CA SER A 111 1.46 -8.09 4.15
C SER A 111 2.50 -8.15 5.26
N ASP A 112 3.63 -7.49 5.06
CA ASP A 112 4.80 -7.46 5.93
C ASP A 112 5.47 -6.07 5.94
N LEU A 113 6.59 -5.95 6.66
CA LEU A 113 7.30 -4.68 6.87
C LEU A 113 8.68 -4.63 6.19
N ALA A 114 8.91 -5.48 5.19
CA ALA A 114 10.11 -5.52 4.36
C ALA A 114 11.42 -5.58 5.18
N GLY A 115 11.51 -6.55 6.10
CA GLY A 115 12.60 -6.68 7.08
C GLY A 115 12.44 -5.84 8.34
N GLY A 116 11.33 -5.12 8.50
CA GLY A 116 11.00 -4.40 9.73
C GLY A 116 10.19 -5.19 10.75
N GLY A 117 9.90 -6.45 10.45
CA GLY A 117 9.15 -7.37 11.29
C GLY A 117 10.02 -8.09 12.31
N SER A 118 9.50 -9.20 12.85
CA SER A 118 10.27 -10.09 13.72
C SER A 118 11.48 -10.68 12.99
N SER A 119 12.61 -10.86 13.69
CA SER A 119 13.78 -11.55 13.16
C SER A 119 13.59 -13.07 13.01
N VAL A 120 12.47 -13.61 13.50
CA VAL A 120 12.18 -15.06 13.53
C VAL A 120 11.46 -15.52 12.27
N SER A 121 10.54 -14.71 11.74
CA SER A 121 9.75 -15.05 10.54
C SER A 121 9.12 -13.79 9.94
N ASN A 122 9.13 -13.69 8.61
CA ASN A 122 8.42 -12.64 7.90
C ASN A 122 6.90 -12.84 8.06
N GLU A 123 6.15 -11.74 8.27
CA GLU A 123 4.71 -11.83 8.51
C GLU A 123 3.87 -12.03 7.23
N VAL A 124 4.49 -12.10 6.05
CA VAL A 124 3.82 -12.24 4.76
C VAL A 124 2.92 -13.47 4.73
N ASP A 125 3.38 -14.61 5.22
CA ASP A 125 2.61 -15.87 5.22
C ASP A 125 1.35 -15.78 6.10
N LEU A 126 1.40 -14.94 7.14
CA LEU A 126 0.28 -14.76 8.07
C LEU A 126 -0.77 -13.78 7.54
N PHE A 127 -0.34 -12.69 6.89
CA PHE A 127 -1.22 -11.57 6.59
C PHE A 127 -1.47 -11.32 5.09
N SER A 128 -0.90 -12.12 4.18
CA SER A 128 -1.15 -11.99 2.74
C SER A 128 -2.64 -12.06 2.38
N SER A 129 -3.39 -12.96 3.01
CA SER A 129 -4.84 -13.08 2.78
C SER A 129 -5.62 -11.85 3.25
N LEU A 130 -5.28 -11.32 4.43
CA LEU A 130 -5.88 -10.10 4.96
C LEU A 130 -5.54 -8.88 4.10
N ALA A 131 -4.28 -8.80 3.66
CA ALA A 131 -3.79 -7.75 2.79
C ALA A 131 -4.55 -7.78 1.45
N ALA A 132 -4.65 -8.95 0.80
CA ALA A 132 -5.40 -9.12 -0.43
C ALA A 132 -6.87 -8.71 -0.29
N GLN A 133 -7.56 -9.17 0.76
CA GLN A 133 -8.96 -8.84 1.00
C GLN A 133 -9.17 -7.32 1.17
N ASN A 134 -8.38 -6.69 2.04
CA ASN A 134 -8.47 -5.24 2.27
C ASN A 134 -8.17 -4.42 1.01
N SER A 135 -7.25 -4.89 0.17
CA SER A 135 -6.94 -4.25 -1.11
C SER A 135 -8.12 -4.32 -2.08
N VAL A 136 -8.79 -5.47 -2.14
CA VAL A 136 -9.99 -5.67 -2.98
C VAL A 136 -11.18 -4.86 -2.47
N ASP A 137 -11.39 -4.81 -1.16
CA ASP A 137 -12.50 -4.06 -0.56
C ASP A 137 -12.42 -2.56 -0.92
N VAL A 138 -11.22 -1.96 -0.83
CA VAL A 138 -11.02 -0.56 -1.23
C VAL A 138 -11.11 -0.37 -2.74
N LEU A 139 -10.62 -1.31 -3.55
CA LEU A 139 -10.78 -1.27 -5.00
C LEU A 139 -12.27 -1.28 -5.39
N ILE A 140 -13.07 -2.19 -4.82
CA ILE A 140 -14.51 -2.27 -5.09
C ILE A 140 -15.18 -0.95 -4.71
N GLN A 141 -14.87 -0.42 -3.52
CA GLN A 141 -15.41 0.87 -3.09
C GLN A 141 -15.04 2.00 -4.06
N PHE A 142 -13.78 2.06 -4.50
CA PHE A 142 -13.34 3.02 -5.50
C PHE A 142 -14.10 2.89 -6.82
N VAL A 143 -14.25 1.66 -7.33
CA VAL A 143 -15.00 1.40 -8.57
C VAL A 143 -16.44 1.89 -8.46
N THR A 144 -17.12 1.66 -7.32
CA THR A 144 -18.49 2.16 -7.10
C THR A 144 -18.61 3.69 -6.98
N LEU A 145 -17.48 4.39 -6.87
CA LEU A 145 -17.44 5.85 -6.76
C LEU A 145 -17.16 6.55 -8.10
N VAL A 146 -16.58 5.83 -9.06
CA VAL A 146 -16.16 6.39 -10.35
C VAL A 146 -17.06 5.98 -11.51
N ILE A 147 -18.05 5.13 -11.26
CA ILE A 147 -19.14 4.76 -12.18
C ILE A 147 -20.38 5.55 -11.80
#